data_AF-A0A960ZKV1-F1
#
_entry.id   AF-A0A960ZKV1-F1
#
_cell.length_a   1.000
_cell.length_b   1.000
_cell.length_c   1.000
_cell.angle_alpha   90.00
_cell.angle_beta   90.00
_cell.angle_gamma   90.00
#
_symmetry.space_group_name_H-M   'P 1'
#
loop_
_entity.id
_entity.type
_entity.pdbx_description
1 polymer ?
#
loop_
_entity_poly.entity_id
_entity_poly.type
_entity_poly.pdbx_seq_one_letter_code
_entity_poly.pdbx_strand_id
1 'polypeptide(L)'
;MMTRSLALLFFLVFSFPLHSTLAPSDPDFQINQDTPIIKLNDIPWNFYWQKLLTPKDVNEPADLTPIQIETATIWNKIKGSEGFFPSFGYATYSSEIKIISDFPELAIRIPAPLSSSKVFINGRQIAATGQVAEKKDLSVPQRVSILAFFPNDSEKYHIIVQVTNFTINKGGLRGTIEIGEAQTLLKKSYFYSGLDLFAIGIIFTVSLFHFAIYILGRRDKAYLYFSLLSFIYFLMAFFMGEQSIILIMPEVPLTWHARIASFSAYCLSPMILLFISNLYPDSVNKNVYRFFTVVSIVFMFGLLAPVVYITRWNIFYYAGVGISVALVSIASTIKAFSKGFSGSLLLIAGLLCLLALTGYSIYLYQNDKLAGSYLSVGFALFALFQASAIAQKHSRIEKHNNELLVRLQNNRKQLEDQRKKIERDLHDNLGGSLTDLKLGLSKLRENNQVTSLPNDKIISYLQKTVDSSILAMRNQILFIEDLNLMMQDFIAGINLILLRRYQNAGIELELTISHQTRDMVQAFEESHKFNESIKLELCSILQEITTNNLKYGKGKAEWTIQAVQKYIFISLQSEVSDQKTFSGFGRSNLEHRIRKIGGSLDEKFSGTMYNLKIVFPIDFG
;
A
#
# COMPACT_ATOMS: atom_id res chain seq x y z
N MET A 1 1.84 -21.61 -1.23
CA MET A 1 2.46 -21.86 -2.56
C MET A 1 3.40 -20.72 -2.97
N MET A 2 2.98 -19.46 -2.85
CA MET A 2 3.77 -18.26 -3.20
C MET A 2 5.10 -18.08 -2.45
N THR A 3 5.17 -18.49 -1.18
CA THR A 3 6.40 -18.42 -0.35
C THR A 3 7.52 -19.34 -0.85
N ARG A 4 7.20 -20.50 -1.43
CA ARG A 4 8.20 -21.41 -2.02
C ARG A 4 8.74 -20.87 -3.35
N SER A 5 7.90 -20.23 -4.16
CA SER A 5 8.31 -19.58 -5.42
C SER A 5 9.20 -18.36 -5.18
N LEU A 6 8.92 -17.56 -4.15
CA LEU A 6 9.77 -16.43 -3.73
C LEU A 6 11.12 -16.90 -3.16
N ALA A 7 11.13 -17.98 -2.38
CA ALA A 7 12.37 -18.57 -1.89
C ALA A 7 13.26 -19.11 -3.02
N LEU A 8 12.67 -19.68 -4.08
CA LEU A 8 13.42 -20.15 -5.25
C LEU A 8 14.06 -19.00 -6.03
N LEU A 9 13.33 -17.88 -6.19
CA LEU A 9 13.83 -16.68 -6.85
C LEU A 9 14.92 -16.00 -6.00
N PHE A 10 14.78 -16.03 -4.67
CA PHE A 10 15.80 -15.59 -3.72
C PHE A 10 17.05 -16.48 -3.82
N PHE A 11 16.91 -17.81 -3.90
CA PHE A 11 18.05 -18.73 -4.03
C PHE A 11 18.80 -18.57 -5.36
N LEU A 12 18.07 -18.33 -6.47
CA LEU A 12 18.66 -18.06 -7.78
C LEU A 12 19.44 -16.74 -7.84
N VAL A 13 19.03 -15.72 -7.08
CA VAL A 13 19.73 -14.41 -7.01
C VAL A 13 20.93 -14.44 -6.05
N PHE A 14 20.90 -15.28 -5.01
CA PHE A 14 21.92 -15.36 -3.96
C PHE A 14 22.89 -16.55 -4.08
N SER A 15 22.86 -17.29 -5.21
CA SER A 15 23.84 -18.35 -5.49
C SER A 15 25.20 -17.71 -5.81
N PHE A 16 26.00 -17.46 -4.78
CA PHE A 16 27.37 -16.97 -4.91
C PHE A 16 28.32 -18.12 -5.27
N PRO A 17 29.09 -18.04 -6.37
CA PRO A 17 30.29 -18.84 -6.47
C PRO A 17 31.32 -18.27 -5.49
N LEU A 18 31.61 -18.99 -4.41
CA LEU A 18 32.83 -18.78 -3.64
C LEU A 18 34.00 -18.93 -4.62
N HIS A 19 34.62 -17.82 -4.99
CA HIS A 19 35.91 -17.88 -5.67
C HIS A 19 36.99 -17.94 -4.60
N SER A 20 37.74 -19.04 -4.62
CA SER A 20 39.04 -19.15 -3.99
C SER A 20 39.96 -18.07 -4.57
N THR A 21 40.54 -17.27 -3.69
CA THR A 21 41.68 -16.41 -3.99
C THR A 21 42.93 -17.27 -3.95
N LEU A 22 43.53 -17.55 -5.11
CA LEU A 22 44.90 -18.06 -5.17
C LEU A 22 45.85 -16.86 -5.06
N ALA A 23 46.79 -16.96 -4.12
CA ALA A 23 47.89 -16.03 -3.90
C ALA A 23 48.94 -16.17 -5.04
N PRO A 24 49.85 -15.19 -5.20
CA PRO A 24 50.62 -15.03 -6.42
C PRO A 24 51.81 -15.99 -6.46
N SER A 25 51.91 -16.78 -7.53
CA SER A 25 53.13 -17.48 -7.89
C SER A 25 53.19 -17.63 -9.41
N ASP A 26 54.20 -16.98 -9.99
CA ASP A 26 54.60 -16.92 -11.40
C ASP A 26 53.59 -16.33 -12.43
N PRO A 27 54.09 -15.56 -13.42
CA PRO A 27 53.29 -14.94 -14.49
C PRO A 27 52.83 -15.93 -15.57
N ASP A 28 52.92 -17.23 -15.29
CA ASP A 28 52.59 -18.31 -16.22
C ASP A 28 51.13 -18.72 -16.03
N PHE A 29 50.28 -18.18 -16.90
CA PHE A 29 48.85 -18.35 -16.86
C PHE A 29 48.39 -19.52 -17.73
N GLN A 30 47.83 -20.57 -17.13
CA GLN A 30 47.25 -21.70 -17.87
C GLN A 30 45.75 -21.50 -18.15
N ILE A 31 45.40 -21.39 -19.42
CA ILE A 31 44.00 -21.31 -19.89
C ILE A 31 43.64 -22.62 -20.57
N ASN A 32 42.84 -23.44 -19.88
CA ASN A 32 42.36 -24.74 -20.35
C ASN A 32 40.84 -24.90 -20.05
N GLN A 33 40.29 -26.10 -20.19
CA GLN A 33 38.86 -26.34 -19.93
C GLN A 33 38.45 -26.15 -18.47
N ASP A 34 39.34 -26.40 -17.50
CA ASP A 34 39.07 -26.24 -16.07
C ASP A 34 39.23 -24.77 -15.62
N THR A 35 40.15 -24.04 -16.25
CA THR A 35 40.41 -22.61 -16.02
C THR A 35 40.27 -21.79 -17.31
N PRO A 36 39.06 -21.68 -17.89
CA PRO A 36 38.86 -21.04 -19.19
C PRO A 36 38.95 -19.52 -19.15
N ILE A 37 38.96 -18.92 -17.95
CA ILE A 37 39.11 -17.47 -17.73
C ILE A 37 40.07 -17.24 -16.57
N ILE A 38 40.99 -16.32 -16.79
CA ILE A 38 41.95 -15.81 -15.82
C ILE A 38 41.67 -14.33 -15.57
N LYS A 39 41.85 -13.92 -14.32
CA LYS A 39 41.74 -12.54 -13.87
C LYS A 39 43.14 -11.97 -13.72
N LEU A 40 43.44 -10.86 -14.39
CA LEU A 40 44.73 -10.19 -14.28
C LEU A 40 44.80 -9.28 -13.03
N ASN A 41 44.26 -9.77 -11.91
CA ASN A 41 44.46 -9.15 -10.62
C ASN A 41 45.79 -9.66 -10.07
N ASP A 42 46.47 -8.83 -9.27
CA ASP A 42 47.67 -9.24 -8.53
C ASP A 42 48.88 -9.59 -9.43
N ILE A 43 48.95 -8.97 -10.61
CA ILE A 43 50.13 -8.97 -11.49
C ILE A 43 50.77 -7.58 -11.54
N PRO A 44 52.11 -7.46 -11.64
CA PRO A 44 52.76 -6.16 -11.76
C PRO A 44 52.41 -5.49 -13.11
N TRP A 45 51.96 -4.24 -13.03
CA TRP A 45 51.76 -3.36 -14.18
C TRP A 45 52.72 -2.18 -14.10
N ASN A 46 53.21 -1.76 -15.26
CA ASN A 46 53.88 -0.49 -15.46
C ASN A 46 52.84 0.60 -15.71
N PHE A 47 52.91 1.69 -14.95
CA PHE A 47 52.03 2.85 -15.10
C PHE A 47 52.82 4.09 -15.52
N TYR A 48 52.37 4.73 -16.61
CA TYR A 48 52.97 5.94 -17.17
C TYR A 48 51.94 7.07 -17.17
N TRP A 49 52.10 8.01 -16.24
CA TRP A 49 51.23 9.19 -16.13
C TRP A 49 51.51 10.20 -17.25
N GLN A 50 50.46 10.74 -17.87
CA GLN A 50 50.53 11.73 -18.96
C GLN A 50 51.43 11.32 -20.13
N LYS A 51 51.43 10.02 -20.45
CA LYS A 51 52.09 9.46 -21.62
C LYS A 51 51.11 8.53 -22.34
N LEU A 52 50.89 8.75 -23.63
CA LEU A 52 50.17 7.84 -24.52
C LEU A 52 51.19 7.02 -25.34
N LEU A 53 51.79 6.02 -24.70
CA LEU A 53 52.87 5.26 -25.31
C LEU A 53 52.33 4.30 -26.37
N THR A 54 52.95 4.30 -27.54
CA THR A 54 52.71 3.29 -28.57
C THR A 54 53.45 2.00 -28.22
N PRO A 55 53.13 0.87 -28.87
CA PRO A 55 53.86 -0.37 -28.65
C PRO A 55 55.37 -0.28 -28.90
N LYS A 56 55.81 0.62 -29.79
CA LYS A 56 57.24 0.87 -30.02
C LYS A 56 57.89 1.53 -28.80
N ASP A 57 57.23 2.55 -28.23
CA ASP A 57 57.75 3.32 -27.11
C ASP A 57 57.86 2.49 -25.81
N VAL A 58 57.02 1.46 -25.65
CA VAL A 58 57.07 0.54 -24.50
C VAL A 58 58.19 -0.48 -24.64
N ASN A 59 58.46 -0.96 -25.86
CA ASN A 59 59.49 -1.96 -26.12
C ASN A 59 60.91 -1.35 -26.20
N GLU A 60 61.00 -0.06 -26.53
CA GLU A 60 62.25 0.72 -26.56
C GLU A 60 62.11 1.95 -25.64
N PRO A 61 62.05 1.78 -24.31
CA PRO A 61 61.76 2.87 -23.39
C PRO A 61 62.94 3.85 -23.32
N ALA A 62 62.85 4.96 -24.05
CA ALA A 62 63.79 6.07 -23.93
C ALA A 62 63.55 6.82 -22.60
N ASP A 63 64.42 6.65 -21.60
CA ASP A 63 64.42 7.36 -20.30
C ASP A 63 63.06 7.44 -19.55
N LEU A 64 62.12 6.54 -19.84
CA LEU A 64 60.81 6.50 -19.19
C LEU A 64 60.84 5.57 -17.98
N THR A 65 60.75 6.13 -16.77
CA THR A 65 60.61 5.36 -15.53
C THR A 65 59.13 5.07 -15.22
N PRO A 66 58.65 3.81 -15.33
CA PRO A 66 57.30 3.47 -14.94
C PRO A 66 57.12 3.50 -13.42
N ILE A 67 55.90 3.80 -12.97
CA ILE A 67 55.47 3.48 -11.62
C ILE A 67 54.99 2.03 -11.63
N GLN A 68 55.63 1.15 -10.88
CA GLN A 68 55.16 -0.22 -10.68
C GLN A 68 53.91 -0.23 -9.81
N ILE A 69 52.85 -0.88 -10.26
CA ILE A 69 51.62 -1.08 -9.50
C ILE A 69 51.25 -2.56 -9.47
N GLU A 70 50.68 -3.04 -8.37
CA GLU A 70 50.33 -4.45 -8.16
C GLU A 70 49.14 -4.93 -9.00
N THR A 71 48.38 -4.00 -9.58
CA THR A 71 47.23 -4.31 -10.43
C THR A 71 46.79 -3.09 -11.23
N ALA A 72 46.22 -3.31 -12.41
CA ALA A 72 45.54 -2.25 -13.17
C ALA A 72 44.37 -1.70 -12.35
N THR A 73 44.44 -0.41 -12.00
CA THR A 73 43.47 0.24 -11.12
C THR A 73 43.21 1.69 -11.51
N ILE A 74 42.25 2.31 -10.84
CA ILE A 74 41.95 3.73 -10.95
C ILE A 74 43.17 4.52 -10.48
N TRP A 75 43.72 5.37 -11.34
CA TRP A 75 44.97 6.08 -11.04
C TRP A 75 44.86 7.06 -9.87
N ASN A 76 43.64 7.48 -9.52
CA ASN A 76 43.36 8.29 -8.33
C ASN A 76 43.87 7.65 -7.03
N LYS A 77 44.06 6.32 -7.00
CA LYS A 77 44.59 5.57 -5.86
C LYS A 77 46.11 5.34 -5.93
N ILE A 78 46.73 5.64 -7.08
CA ILE A 78 48.16 5.47 -7.27
C ILE A 78 48.86 6.71 -6.69
N LYS A 79 49.90 6.49 -5.88
CA LYS A 79 50.72 7.54 -5.29
C LYS A 79 51.91 7.84 -6.19
N GLY A 80 51.95 9.04 -6.76
CA GLY A 80 53.10 9.60 -7.45
C GLY A 80 54.02 10.38 -6.49
N SER A 81 54.99 11.10 -7.07
CA SER A 81 55.94 11.93 -6.33
C SER A 81 55.28 13.06 -5.54
N GLU A 82 54.21 13.67 -6.07
CA GLU A 82 53.49 14.80 -5.47
C GLU A 82 52.21 14.39 -4.71
N GLY A 83 52.01 13.08 -4.49
CA GLY A 83 50.80 12.54 -3.86
C GLY A 83 49.93 11.74 -4.84
N PHE A 84 48.62 11.67 -4.58
CA PHE A 84 47.69 10.91 -5.44
C PHE A 84 47.42 11.62 -6.77
N PHE A 85 47.33 10.86 -7.86
CA PHE A 85 47.06 11.46 -9.16
C PHE A 85 45.65 12.09 -9.26
N PRO A 86 45.50 13.21 -9.98
CA PRO A 86 44.22 13.85 -10.18
C PRO A 86 43.28 12.99 -11.04
N SER A 87 41.98 13.23 -10.95
CA SER A 87 40.98 12.49 -11.75
C SER A 87 41.14 12.71 -13.25
N PHE A 88 41.60 13.89 -13.67
CA PHE A 88 41.69 14.27 -15.06
C PHE A 88 43.10 14.16 -15.62
N GLY A 89 43.19 13.58 -16.80
CA GLY A 89 44.45 13.34 -17.49
C GLY A 89 44.36 12.11 -18.38
N TYR A 90 45.52 11.62 -18.75
CA TYR A 90 45.70 10.45 -19.58
C TYR A 90 46.90 9.65 -19.09
N ALA A 91 46.89 8.35 -19.35
CA ALA A 91 47.96 7.46 -18.91
C ALA A 91 48.03 6.21 -19.79
N THR A 92 49.16 5.51 -19.71
CA THR A 92 49.35 4.19 -20.29
C THR A 92 49.62 3.18 -19.18
N TYR A 93 48.91 2.06 -19.23
CA TYR A 93 49.17 0.85 -18.44
C TYR A 93 49.82 -0.17 -19.35
N SER A 94 50.92 -0.81 -18.92
CA SER A 94 51.49 -1.95 -19.65
C SER A 94 51.85 -3.10 -18.74
N SER A 95 51.70 -4.33 -19.23
CA SER A 95 52.07 -5.56 -18.55
C SER A 95 52.52 -6.59 -19.58
N GLU A 96 53.48 -7.42 -19.20
CA GLU A 96 53.83 -8.64 -19.94
C GLU A 96 53.28 -9.83 -19.16
N ILE A 97 52.62 -10.76 -19.86
CA ILE A 97 52.12 -12.00 -19.26
C ILE A 97 52.48 -13.18 -20.17
N LYS A 98 52.69 -14.35 -19.58
CA LYS A 98 52.87 -15.59 -20.33
C LYS A 98 51.58 -16.40 -20.27
N ILE A 99 51.05 -16.78 -21.43
CA ILE A 99 49.82 -17.57 -21.52
C ILE A 99 50.14 -18.91 -22.15
N ILE A 100 49.74 -19.98 -21.47
CA ILE A 100 49.79 -21.35 -21.97
C ILE A 100 48.34 -21.78 -22.20
N SER A 101 47.96 -22.01 -23.46
CA SER A 101 46.60 -22.40 -23.80
C SER A 101 46.54 -23.24 -25.07
N ASP A 102 45.61 -24.20 -25.08
CA ASP A 102 45.30 -25.03 -26.26
C ASP A 102 44.21 -24.38 -27.15
N PHE A 103 43.62 -23.26 -26.71
CA PHE A 103 42.59 -22.59 -27.48
C PHE A 103 43.23 -21.75 -28.60
N PRO A 104 42.70 -21.82 -29.85
CA PRO A 104 43.29 -21.11 -30.98
C PRO A 104 43.04 -19.59 -30.94
N GLU A 105 41.99 -19.16 -30.25
CA GLU A 105 41.59 -17.75 -30.13
C GLU A 105 41.27 -17.42 -28.68
N LEU A 106 41.85 -16.30 -28.22
CA LEU A 106 41.66 -15.77 -26.89
C LEU A 106 40.87 -14.47 -26.96
N ALA A 107 40.29 -14.07 -25.85
CA ALA A 107 39.70 -12.76 -25.70
C ALA A 107 40.19 -12.07 -24.43
N ILE A 108 40.22 -10.74 -24.49
CA ILE A 108 40.40 -9.86 -23.34
C ILE A 108 39.12 -9.10 -23.10
N ARG A 109 38.68 -9.09 -21.84
CA ARG A 109 37.54 -8.31 -21.37
C ARG A 109 38.02 -7.27 -20.38
N ILE A 110 37.78 -5.99 -20.69
CA ILE A 110 38.03 -4.86 -19.80
C ILE A 110 36.68 -4.25 -19.43
N PRO A 111 36.23 -4.36 -18.17
CA PRO A 111 34.97 -3.76 -17.72
C PRO A 111 34.97 -2.25 -17.98
N ALA A 112 33.83 -1.72 -18.43
CA ALA A 112 33.66 -0.39 -19.01
C ALA A 112 34.56 0.68 -18.37
N PRO A 113 35.72 0.99 -18.99
CA PRO A 113 36.45 2.17 -18.60
C PRO A 113 35.49 3.35 -18.78
N LEU A 114 35.27 4.12 -17.72
CA LEU A 114 34.26 5.17 -17.71
C LEU A 114 34.72 6.43 -18.50
N SER A 115 35.56 6.23 -19.51
CA SER A 115 36.29 7.26 -20.26
C SER A 115 36.63 6.74 -21.67
N SER A 116 37.74 7.13 -22.27
CA SER A 116 38.17 6.59 -23.58
C SER A 116 39.40 5.72 -23.40
N SER A 117 39.49 4.62 -24.15
CA SER A 117 40.67 3.75 -24.11
C SER A 117 41.02 3.11 -25.44
N LYS A 118 42.30 2.74 -25.58
CA LYS A 118 42.82 1.92 -26.67
C LYS A 118 43.58 0.75 -26.08
N VAL A 119 43.39 -0.43 -26.65
CA VAL A 119 44.01 -1.67 -26.19
C VAL A 119 44.88 -2.21 -27.31
N PHE A 120 46.13 -2.51 -26.97
CA PHE A 120 47.09 -3.15 -27.84
C PHE A 120 47.55 -4.46 -27.22
N ILE A 121 47.67 -5.50 -28.04
CA ILE A 121 48.31 -6.76 -27.68
C ILE A 121 49.37 -7.06 -28.75
N ASN A 122 50.61 -7.32 -28.32
CA ASN A 122 51.75 -7.64 -29.20
C ASN A 122 51.91 -6.63 -30.35
N GLY A 123 51.73 -5.35 -30.06
CA GLY A 123 51.86 -4.27 -31.03
C GLY A 123 50.66 -3.99 -31.92
N ARG A 124 49.63 -4.85 -31.91
CA ARG A 124 48.42 -4.67 -32.70
C ARG A 124 47.33 -4.01 -31.85
N GLN A 125 46.68 -2.98 -32.38
CA GLN A 125 45.49 -2.39 -31.75
C GLN A 125 44.31 -3.33 -31.94
N ILE A 126 43.80 -3.91 -30.85
CA ILE A 126 42.70 -4.89 -30.89
C ILE A 126 41.35 -4.28 -30.50
N ALA A 127 41.36 -3.14 -29.81
CA ALA A 127 40.13 -2.41 -29.46
C ALA A 127 40.37 -0.92 -29.23
N ALA A 128 39.32 -0.14 -29.43
CA ALA A 128 39.24 1.26 -29.05
C ALA A 128 37.81 1.59 -28.60
N THR A 129 37.67 2.37 -27.54
CA THR A 129 36.39 2.94 -27.08
C THR A 129 36.55 4.44 -26.96
N GLY A 130 35.66 5.17 -27.63
CA GLY A 130 35.77 6.61 -27.77
C GLY A 130 37.04 7.06 -28.49
N GLN A 131 37.52 8.27 -28.16
CA GLN A 131 38.71 8.87 -28.74
C GLN A 131 39.69 9.25 -27.63
N VAL A 132 40.81 8.53 -27.55
CA VAL A 132 41.94 8.80 -26.65
C VAL A 132 42.75 9.97 -27.20
N ALA A 133 43.02 10.96 -26.36
CA ALA A 133 43.80 12.15 -26.73
C ALA A 133 44.42 12.84 -25.51
N GLU A 134 45.48 13.60 -25.72
CA GLU A 134 46.15 14.36 -24.65
C GLU A 134 45.37 15.61 -24.21
N LYS A 135 44.50 16.13 -25.08
CA LYS A 135 43.71 17.34 -24.86
C LYS A 135 42.24 16.99 -24.73
N LYS A 136 41.55 17.68 -23.81
CA LYS A 136 40.12 17.51 -23.52
C LYS A 136 39.25 17.64 -24.77
N ASP A 137 39.48 18.66 -25.59
CA ASP A 137 38.64 18.97 -26.76
C ASP A 137 38.80 17.95 -27.90
N LEU A 138 39.86 17.13 -27.85
CA LEU A 138 40.13 16.05 -28.79
C LEU A 138 39.75 14.68 -28.24
N SER A 139 39.29 14.62 -26.97
CA SER A 139 38.91 13.38 -26.31
C SER A 139 37.40 13.17 -26.36
N VAL A 140 36.97 11.96 -26.71
CA VAL A 140 35.55 11.59 -26.73
C VAL A 140 35.35 10.40 -25.79
N PRO A 141 34.68 10.58 -24.63
CA PRO A 141 34.51 9.50 -23.67
C PRO A 141 33.42 8.52 -24.12
N GLN A 142 33.63 7.22 -23.89
CA GLN A 142 32.63 6.20 -24.21
C GLN A 142 32.62 5.09 -23.16
N ARG A 143 31.49 4.92 -22.46
CA ARG A 143 31.35 3.97 -21.35
C ARG A 143 30.96 2.58 -21.85
N VAL A 144 31.88 1.84 -22.45
CA VAL A 144 31.62 0.51 -23.04
C VAL A 144 32.62 -0.50 -22.49
N SER A 145 32.13 -1.66 -22.03
CA SER A 145 33.03 -2.78 -21.69
C SER A 145 33.66 -3.33 -22.96
N ILE A 146 34.98 -3.39 -22.99
CA ILE A 146 35.72 -3.92 -24.12
C ILE A 146 35.67 -5.44 -24.03
N LEU A 147 35.29 -6.08 -25.12
CA LEU A 147 35.53 -7.51 -25.38
C LEU A 147 36.22 -7.58 -26.73
N ALA A 148 37.50 -7.95 -26.74
CA ALA A 148 38.33 -7.97 -27.93
C ALA A 148 38.97 -9.35 -28.10
N PHE A 149 39.04 -9.81 -29.34
CA PHE A 149 39.57 -11.13 -29.71
C PHE A 149 40.97 -10.99 -30.28
N PHE A 150 41.82 -11.97 -30.00
CA PHE A 150 43.18 -12.04 -30.55
C PHE A 150 43.62 -13.49 -30.70
N PRO A 151 44.45 -13.81 -31.71
CA PRO A 151 44.94 -15.17 -31.92
C PRO A 151 45.87 -15.60 -30.80
N ASN A 152 45.84 -16.89 -30.47
CA ASN A 152 46.84 -17.50 -29.59
C ASN A 152 48.11 -17.86 -30.38
N ASP A 153 48.92 -16.87 -30.73
CA ASP A 153 50.07 -17.01 -31.64
C ASP A 153 51.44 -16.76 -30.98
N SER A 154 51.45 -16.49 -29.67
CA SER A 154 52.64 -16.08 -28.92
C SER A 154 52.69 -16.75 -27.56
N GLU A 155 53.89 -17.02 -27.04
CA GLU A 155 54.06 -17.52 -25.66
C GLU A 155 53.91 -16.36 -24.64
N LYS A 156 54.38 -15.18 -25.03
CA LYS A 156 54.30 -13.95 -24.23
C LYS A 156 53.41 -12.91 -24.90
N TYR A 157 52.60 -12.24 -24.09
CA TYR A 157 51.70 -11.19 -24.52
C TYR A 157 52.03 -9.88 -23.81
N HIS A 158 52.38 -8.86 -24.60
CA HIS A 158 52.53 -7.49 -24.14
C HIS A 158 51.20 -6.76 -24.28
N ILE A 159 50.58 -6.44 -23.15
CA ILE A 159 49.31 -5.74 -23.09
C ILE A 159 49.60 -4.28 -22.81
N ILE A 160 49.06 -3.39 -23.64
CA ILE A 160 49.13 -1.95 -23.45
C ILE A 160 47.71 -1.39 -23.48
N VAL A 161 47.35 -0.63 -22.45
CA VAL A 161 46.06 0.03 -22.36
C VAL A 161 46.28 1.52 -22.14
N GLN A 162 45.95 2.30 -23.17
CA GLN A 162 45.92 3.75 -23.09
C GLN A 162 44.55 4.20 -22.57
N VAL A 163 44.52 5.12 -21.63
CA VAL A 163 43.28 5.66 -21.06
C VAL A 163 43.36 7.18 -21.01
N THR A 164 42.27 7.85 -21.42
CA THR A 164 42.11 9.30 -21.29
C THR A 164 40.79 9.61 -20.61
N ASN A 165 40.85 10.41 -19.54
CA ASN A 165 39.68 10.87 -18.80
C ASN A 165 39.74 12.38 -18.54
N PHE A 166 38.83 13.12 -19.16
CA PHE A 166 38.57 14.54 -18.87
C PHE A 166 37.11 14.82 -18.50
N THR A 167 36.33 13.76 -18.20
CA THR A 167 34.87 13.84 -18.08
C THR A 167 34.36 13.49 -16.68
N ILE A 168 34.98 12.51 -16.01
CA ILE A 168 34.48 11.97 -14.74
C ILE A 168 35.53 12.00 -13.63
N ASN A 169 35.10 11.89 -12.38
CA ASN A 169 35.97 12.01 -11.20
C ASN A 169 36.82 10.77 -10.87
N LYS A 170 36.72 9.68 -11.64
CA LYS A 170 37.51 8.46 -11.48
C LYS A 170 38.19 8.11 -12.80
N GLY A 171 39.50 8.32 -12.90
CA GLY A 171 40.26 8.04 -14.11
C GLY A 171 41.05 6.73 -14.03
N GLY A 172 41.29 6.09 -15.17
CA GLY A 172 42.02 4.83 -15.26
C GLY A 172 41.12 3.63 -15.53
N LEU A 173 41.64 2.45 -15.20
CA LEU A 173 40.96 1.17 -15.45
C LEU A 173 40.17 0.75 -14.21
N ARG A 174 38.89 0.42 -14.43
CA ARG A 174 37.98 -0.01 -13.37
C ARG A 174 37.60 -1.47 -13.56
N GLY A 175 37.58 -2.20 -12.46
CA GLY A 175 37.23 -3.61 -12.48
C GLY A 175 38.38 -4.49 -12.94
N THR A 176 38.16 -5.79 -12.82
CA THR A 176 39.15 -6.80 -13.13
C THR A 176 39.22 -7.03 -14.64
N ILE A 177 40.42 -6.94 -15.21
CA ILE A 177 40.70 -7.35 -16.59
C ILE A 177 40.69 -8.88 -16.61
N GLU A 178 39.96 -9.45 -17.56
CA GLU A 178 39.83 -10.91 -17.72
C GLU A 178 40.41 -11.32 -19.08
N ILE A 179 41.20 -12.39 -19.12
CA ILE A 179 41.65 -13.04 -20.35
C ILE A 179 41.25 -14.50 -20.31
N GLY A 180 40.83 -15.06 -21.44
CA GLY A 180 40.31 -16.42 -21.48
C GLY A 180 40.02 -16.89 -22.90
N GLU A 181 39.47 -18.09 -22.99
CA GLU A 181 38.89 -18.60 -24.23
C GLU A 181 37.84 -17.61 -24.77
N ALA A 182 37.96 -17.26 -26.06
CA ALA A 182 37.09 -16.31 -26.73
C ALA A 182 35.58 -16.60 -26.55
N GLN A 183 35.18 -17.85 -26.77
CA GLN A 183 33.77 -18.26 -26.69
C GLN A 183 33.22 -18.17 -25.27
N THR A 184 34.04 -18.53 -24.26
CA THR A 184 33.62 -18.50 -22.86
C THR A 184 33.44 -17.05 -22.37
N LEU A 185 34.35 -16.14 -22.72
CA LEU A 185 34.20 -14.71 -22.40
C LEU A 185 33.02 -14.07 -23.15
N LEU A 186 32.77 -14.46 -24.41
CA LEU A 186 31.61 -13.98 -25.18
C LEU A 186 30.29 -14.41 -24.54
N LYS A 187 30.14 -15.69 -24.19
CA LYS A 187 28.95 -16.21 -23.47
C LYS A 187 28.74 -15.46 -22.15
N LYS A 188 29.79 -15.23 -21.39
CA LYS A 188 29.74 -14.47 -20.14
C LYS A 188 29.26 -13.03 -20.38
N SER A 189 29.76 -12.36 -21.41
CA SER A 189 29.35 -11.00 -21.77
C SER A 189 27.87 -10.91 -22.15
N TYR A 190 27.39 -11.86 -22.98
CA TYR A 190 25.97 -11.94 -23.34
C TYR A 190 25.07 -12.26 -22.16
N PHE A 191 25.50 -13.13 -21.24
CA PHE A 191 24.73 -13.45 -20.05
C PHE A 191 24.49 -12.22 -19.17
N TYR A 192 25.53 -11.45 -18.85
CA TYR A 192 25.39 -10.23 -18.04
C TYR A 192 24.56 -9.15 -18.75
N SER A 193 24.75 -8.98 -20.06
CA SER A 193 23.96 -8.03 -20.85
C SER A 193 22.49 -8.44 -20.92
N GLY A 194 22.21 -9.74 -21.08
CA GLY A 194 20.87 -10.30 -21.05
C GLY A 194 20.18 -10.13 -19.70
N LEU A 195 20.90 -10.32 -18.58
CA LEU A 195 20.38 -10.07 -17.23
C LEU A 195 20.01 -8.59 -17.02
N ASP A 196 20.83 -7.66 -17.48
CA ASP A 196 20.56 -6.22 -17.37
C ASP A 196 19.31 -5.82 -18.18
N LEU A 197 19.23 -6.25 -19.44
CA LEU A 197 18.08 -6.00 -20.31
C LEU A 197 16.80 -6.65 -19.78
N PHE A 198 16.89 -7.87 -19.26
CA PHE A 198 15.75 -8.58 -18.66
C PHE A 198 15.22 -7.84 -17.43
N ALA A 199 16.11 -7.40 -16.51
CA ALA A 199 15.72 -6.66 -15.33
C ALA A 199 15.06 -5.31 -15.71
N ILE A 200 15.64 -4.56 -16.64
CA ILE A 200 15.08 -3.30 -17.16
C ILE A 200 13.72 -3.54 -17.82
N GLY A 201 13.57 -4.63 -18.59
CA GLY A 201 12.32 -5.03 -19.22
C GLY A 201 11.19 -5.34 -18.22
N ILE A 202 11.51 -6.02 -17.10
CA ILE A 202 10.56 -6.24 -16.00
C ILE A 202 10.11 -4.90 -15.41
N ILE A 203 11.05 -3.99 -15.13
CA ILE A 203 10.74 -2.69 -14.51
C ILE A 203 9.83 -1.87 -15.42
N PHE A 204 10.13 -1.83 -16.72
CA PHE A 204 9.30 -1.16 -17.71
C PHE A 204 7.89 -1.76 -17.79
N THR A 205 7.79 -3.09 -17.83
CA THR A 205 6.50 -3.81 -17.84
C THR A 205 5.69 -3.51 -16.58
N VAL A 206 6.32 -3.49 -15.40
CA VAL A 206 5.67 -3.15 -14.14
C VAL A 206 5.14 -1.72 -14.16
N SER A 207 5.89 -0.77 -14.72
CA SER A 207 5.43 0.61 -14.90
C SER A 207 4.17 0.69 -15.77
N LEU A 208 4.19 0.04 -16.95
CA LEU A 208 3.04 0.00 -17.86
C LEU A 208 1.83 -0.68 -17.23
N PHE A 209 2.04 -1.79 -16.53
CA PHE A 209 0.97 -2.53 -15.86
C PHE A 209 0.26 -1.67 -14.81
N HIS A 210 1.01 -0.96 -13.96
CA HIS A 210 0.41 -0.09 -12.95
C HIS A 210 -0.25 1.16 -13.58
N PHE A 211 0.29 1.66 -14.70
CA PHE A 211 -0.35 2.72 -15.46
C PHE A 211 -1.71 2.27 -16.03
N ALA A 212 -1.75 1.06 -16.60
CA ALA A 212 -2.98 0.48 -17.12
C ALA A 212 -4.02 0.30 -16.01
N ILE A 213 -3.63 -0.20 -14.83
CA ILE A 213 -4.55 -0.28 -13.66
C ILE A 213 -5.04 1.11 -13.25
N TYR A 214 -4.19 2.14 -13.29
CA TYR A 214 -4.60 3.50 -12.97
C TYR A 214 -5.69 4.00 -13.93
N ILE A 215 -5.49 3.85 -15.25
CA ILE A 215 -6.44 4.35 -16.26
C ILE A 215 -7.73 3.53 -16.31
N LEU A 216 -7.63 2.20 -16.25
CA LEU A 216 -8.76 1.27 -16.37
C LEU A 216 -9.52 1.09 -15.05
N GLY A 217 -8.87 1.32 -13.91
CA GLY A 217 -9.45 1.18 -12.59
C GLY A 217 -10.10 2.47 -12.07
N ARG A 218 -10.23 2.55 -10.74
CA ARG A 218 -10.84 3.71 -10.04
C ARG A 218 -9.96 4.96 -9.99
N ARG A 219 -8.90 5.05 -10.82
CA ARG A 219 -7.91 6.13 -10.81
C ARG A 219 -7.30 6.42 -9.42
N ASP A 220 -7.02 5.37 -8.65
CA ASP A 220 -6.31 5.51 -7.37
C ASP A 220 -4.87 6.00 -7.66
N LYS A 221 -4.55 7.17 -7.12
CA LYS A 221 -3.28 7.88 -7.36
C LYS A 221 -2.05 7.09 -6.91
N ALA A 222 -2.20 6.13 -5.99
CA ALA A 222 -1.10 5.25 -5.60
C ALA A 222 -0.53 4.47 -6.80
N TYR A 223 -1.40 4.01 -7.72
CA TYR A 223 -0.95 3.32 -8.95
C TYR A 223 -0.22 4.25 -9.91
N LEU A 224 -0.71 5.49 -10.06
CA LEU A 224 -0.05 6.49 -10.91
C LEU A 224 1.35 6.81 -10.39
N TYR A 225 1.48 7.13 -9.10
CA TYR A 225 2.79 7.45 -8.53
C TYR A 225 3.75 6.27 -8.56
N PHE A 226 3.26 5.04 -8.36
CA PHE A 226 4.11 3.86 -8.50
C PHE A 226 4.55 3.62 -9.95
N SER A 227 3.62 3.75 -10.90
CA SER A 227 3.94 3.65 -12.33
C SER A 227 5.01 4.67 -12.74
N LEU A 228 4.86 5.93 -12.32
CA LEU A 228 5.84 6.99 -12.57
C LEU A 228 7.17 6.69 -11.87
N LEU A 229 7.16 6.26 -10.61
CA LEU A 229 8.36 5.84 -9.88
C LEU A 229 9.12 4.74 -10.63
N SER A 230 8.41 3.68 -11.07
CA SER A 230 9.01 2.59 -11.84
C SER A 230 9.50 3.03 -13.21
N PHE A 231 8.79 3.94 -13.89
CA PHE A 231 9.23 4.50 -15.16
C PHE A 231 10.51 5.34 -15.03
N ILE A 232 10.54 6.22 -14.02
CA ILE A 232 11.71 7.04 -13.70
C ILE A 232 12.90 6.14 -13.35
N TYR A 233 12.66 5.08 -12.58
CA TYR A 233 13.70 4.11 -12.28
C TYR A 233 14.18 3.37 -13.53
N PHE A 234 13.27 2.96 -14.42
CA PHE A 234 13.61 2.39 -15.73
C PHE A 234 14.52 3.32 -16.52
N LEU A 235 14.19 4.62 -16.62
CA LEU A 235 15.05 5.60 -17.28
C LEU A 235 16.43 5.68 -16.61
N MET A 236 16.48 5.73 -15.27
CA MET A 236 17.75 5.73 -14.55
C MET A 236 18.59 4.49 -14.89
N ALA A 237 18.01 3.29 -14.80
CA ALA A 237 18.69 2.03 -15.07
C ALA A 237 19.12 1.91 -16.54
N PHE A 238 18.28 2.35 -17.48
CA PHE A 238 18.54 2.30 -18.91
C PHE A 238 19.74 3.18 -19.32
N PHE A 239 19.80 4.42 -18.80
CA PHE A 239 20.89 5.35 -19.12
C PHE A 239 22.14 5.17 -18.25
N MET A 240 22.02 4.59 -17.05
CA MET A 240 23.14 4.32 -16.15
C MET A 240 23.69 2.89 -16.26
N GLY A 241 22.97 1.99 -16.93
CA GLY A 241 23.34 0.60 -17.19
C GLY A 241 24.70 0.49 -17.88
N GLU A 242 25.27 -0.71 -17.84
CA GLU A 242 26.62 -0.93 -18.37
C GLU A 242 26.64 -0.93 -19.90
N GLN A 243 25.57 -1.41 -20.55
CA GLN A 243 25.51 -1.54 -22.01
C GLN A 243 24.14 -1.25 -22.64
N SER A 244 23.07 -1.11 -21.85
CA SER A 244 21.68 -1.15 -22.33
C SER A 244 21.38 -0.06 -23.38
N ILE A 245 21.78 1.17 -23.10
CA ILE A 245 21.65 2.30 -24.02
C ILE A 245 22.63 2.24 -25.20
N ILE A 246 23.85 1.75 -25.03
CA ILE A 246 24.82 1.66 -26.13
C ILE A 246 24.36 0.65 -27.17
N LEU A 247 23.75 -0.45 -26.74
CA LEU A 247 23.24 -1.47 -27.65
C LEU A 247 22.10 -0.95 -28.55
N ILE A 248 21.32 0.03 -28.07
CA ILE A 248 20.11 0.50 -28.75
C ILE A 248 20.32 1.88 -29.41
N MET A 249 21.07 2.76 -28.75
CA MET A 249 21.31 4.15 -29.14
C MET A 249 22.78 4.56 -28.87
N PRO A 250 23.76 3.98 -29.60
CA PRO A 250 25.18 4.21 -29.37
C PRO A 250 25.63 5.67 -29.60
N GLU A 251 24.87 6.45 -30.37
CA GLU A 251 25.21 7.82 -30.75
C GLU A 251 24.93 8.85 -29.65
N VAL A 252 24.21 8.48 -28.58
CA VAL A 252 23.88 9.42 -27.51
C VAL A 252 25.17 9.82 -26.77
N PRO A 253 25.48 11.11 -26.60
CA PRO A 253 26.69 11.51 -25.87
C PRO A 253 26.65 11.08 -24.39
N LEU A 254 27.78 10.67 -23.83
CA LEU A 254 27.88 10.29 -22.40
C LEU A 254 27.41 11.40 -21.45
N THR A 255 27.50 12.67 -21.87
CA THR A 255 26.98 13.80 -21.11
C THR A 255 25.46 13.75 -20.93
N TRP A 256 24.72 13.30 -21.94
CA TRP A 256 23.27 13.14 -21.87
C TRP A 256 22.86 11.95 -21.01
N HIS A 257 23.61 10.85 -21.11
CA HIS A 257 23.45 9.70 -20.22
C HIS A 257 23.52 10.12 -18.75
N ALA A 258 24.59 10.84 -18.37
CA ALA A 258 24.78 11.30 -17.00
C ALA A 258 23.67 12.26 -16.55
N ARG A 259 23.23 13.19 -17.41
CA ARG A 259 22.15 14.14 -17.09
C ARG A 259 20.81 13.45 -16.87
N ILE A 260 20.41 12.55 -17.78
CA ILE A 260 19.13 11.83 -17.68
C ILE A 260 19.14 10.90 -16.47
N ALA A 261 20.22 10.15 -16.25
CA ALA A 261 20.35 9.30 -15.08
C ALA A 261 20.26 10.10 -13.76
N SER A 262 20.91 11.27 -13.71
CA SER A 262 20.88 12.16 -12.53
C SER A 262 19.50 12.78 -12.32
N PHE A 263 18.85 13.26 -13.39
CA PHE A 263 17.47 13.75 -13.33
C PHE A 263 16.52 12.70 -12.78
N SER A 264 16.58 11.48 -13.33
CA SER A 264 15.75 10.37 -12.88
C SER A 264 16.01 10.06 -11.41
N ALA A 265 17.27 9.97 -10.99
CA ALA A 265 17.65 9.79 -9.60
C ALA A 265 17.06 10.87 -8.67
N TYR A 266 17.08 12.14 -9.09
CA TYR A 266 16.54 13.23 -8.30
C TYR A 266 15.00 13.15 -8.18
N CYS A 267 14.31 12.70 -9.22
CA CYS A 267 12.87 12.49 -9.21
C CYS A 267 12.42 11.32 -8.31
N LEU A 268 13.24 10.27 -8.13
CA LEU A 268 12.84 9.08 -7.36
C LEU A 268 12.46 9.43 -5.90
N SER A 269 13.20 10.34 -5.28
CA SER A 269 13.04 10.73 -3.87
C SER A 269 11.63 11.26 -3.52
N PRO A 270 11.10 12.29 -4.19
CA PRO A 270 9.74 12.75 -3.93
C PRO A 270 8.69 11.74 -4.41
N MET A 271 8.95 10.99 -5.48
CA MET A 271 7.98 10.02 -6.02
C MET A 271 7.69 8.87 -5.06
N ILE A 272 8.71 8.30 -4.40
CA ILE A 272 8.49 7.22 -3.42
C ILE A 272 7.68 7.74 -2.21
N LEU A 273 7.91 8.98 -1.77
CA LEU A 273 7.15 9.58 -0.66
C LEU A 273 5.71 9.90 -1.04
N LEU A 274 5.49 10.45 -2.25
CA LEU A 274 4.13 10.66 -2.78
C LEU A 274 3.39 9.34 -2.91
N PHE A 275 4.06 8.32 -3.40
CA PHE A 275 3.52 6.98 -3.47
C PHE A 275 3.08 6.44 -2.10
N ILE A 276 3.97 6.41 -1.10
CA ILE A 276 3.66 5.91 0.24
C ILE A 276 2.53 6.73 0.89
N SER A 277 2.54 8.06 0.72
CA SER A 277 1.50 8.93 1.29
C SER A 277 0.10 8.69 0.73
N ASN A 278 -0.02 8.29 -0.54
CA ASN A 278 -1.29 7.95 -1.18
C ASN A 278 -1.68 6.48 -0.93
N LEU A 279 -0.68 5.60 -0.79
CA LEU A 279 -0.92 4.21 -0.45
C LEU A 279 -1.45 4.08 0.98
N TYR A 280 -0.85 4.82 1.93
CA TYR A 280 -1.18 4.82 3.35
C TYR A 280 -1.41 6.27 3.85
N PRO A 281 -2.67 6.73 3.92
CA PRO A 281 -3.00 8.06 4.43
C PRO A 281 -2.42 8.32 5.83
N ASP A 282 -1.97 9.55 6.08
CA ASP A 282 -1.38 10.02 7.35
C ASP A 282 -0.13 9.28 7.85
N SER A 283 0.51 8.49 6.97
CA SER A 283 1.80 7.85 7.23
C SER A 283 2.97 8.83 7.08
N VAL A 284 2.95 9.65 6.02
CA VAL A 284 3.99 10.64 5.69
C VAL A 284 3.50 12.05 6.04
N ASN A 285 4.35 12.84 6.73
CA ASN A 285 4.05 14.25 7.00
C ASN A 285 4.17 15.08 5.71
N LYS A 286 3.19 15.96 5.44
CA LYS A 286 3.16 16.82 4.25
C LYS A 286 4.41 17.71 4.10
N ASN A 287 4.99 18.17 5.21
CA ASN A 287 6.20 18.99 5.17
C ASN A 287 7.43 18.19 4.76
N VAL A 288 7.47 16.88 5.06
CA VAL A 288 8.60 16.01 4.71
C VAL A 288 8.67 15.79 3.20
N TYR A 289 7.55 15.44 2.55
CA TYR A 289 7.60 15.30 1.07
C TYR A 289 7.87 16.64 0.38
N ARG A 290 7.34 17.76 0.90
CA ARG A 290 7.65 19.11 0.37
C ARG A 290 9.13 19.43 0.47
N PHE A 291 9.76 19.17 1.61
CA PHE A 291 11.19 19.34 1.81
C PHE A 291 12.00 18.56 0.76
N PHE A 292 11.74 17.25 0.62
CA PHE A 292 12.45 16.44 -0.37
C PHE A 292 12.15 16.86 -1.80
N THR A 293 10.94 17.34 -2.10
CA THR A 293 10.61 17.90 -3.43
C THR A 293 11.44 19.15 -3.73
N VAL A 294 11.55 20.08 -2.77
CA VAL A 294 12.39 21.29 -2.92
C VAL A 294 13.85 20.91 -3.10
N VAL A 295 14.37 19.98 -2.29
CA VAL A 295 15.74 19.48 -2.44
C VAL A 295 15.96 18.88 -3.83
N SER A 296 15.05 18.02 -4.31
CA SER A 296 15.14 17.45 -5.66
C SER A 296 15.13 18.52 -6.75
N ILE A 297 14.29 19.55 -6.64
CA ILE A 297 14.26 20.68 -7.58
C ILE A 297 15.60 21.44 -7.59
N VAL A 298 16.19 21.71 -6.42
CA VAL A 298 17.50 22.37 -6.31
C VAL A 298 18.58 21.56 -7.03
N PHE A 299 18.63 20.25 -6.82
CA PHE A 299 19.58 19.37 -7.52
C PHE A 299 19.30 19.29 -9.03
N MET A 300 18.03 19.34 -9.46
CA MET A 300 17.67 19.41 -10.87
C MET A 300 18.18 20.69 -11.54
N PHE A 301 18.14 21.85 -10.87
CA PHE A 301 18.79 23.06 -11.38
C PHE A 301 20.31 22.89 -11.52
N GLY A 302 20.93 22.07 -10.67
CA GLY A 302 22.32 21.67 -10.78
C GLY A 302 22.68 20.92 -12.08
N LEU A 303 21.70 20.36 -12.81
CA LEU A 303 21.95 19.67 -14.08
C LEU A 303 22.41 20.60 -15.22
N LEU A 304 22.26 21.92 -15.04
CA LEU A 304 22.81 22.93 -15.94
C LEU A 304 24.34 23.05 -15.83
N ALA A 305 24.93 22.56 -14.73
CA ALA A 305 26.37 22.59 -14.54
C ALA A 305 27.10 21.59 -15.47
N PRO A 306 28.42 21.77 -15.67
CA PRO A 306 29.24 20.75 -16.32
C PRO A 306 29.13 19.38 -15.63
N VAL A 307 29.16 18.30 -16.41
CA VAL A 307 28.91 16.90 -15.95
C VAL A 307 29.81 16.46 -14.80
N VAL A 308 31.03 17.01 -14.71
CA VAL A 308 31.94 16.80 -13.58
C VAL A 308 31.31 17.21 -12.25
N TYR A 309 30.64 18.35 -12.19
CA TYR A 309 29.99 18.82 -10.97
C TYR A 309 28.75 17.97 -10.66
N ILE A 310 27.94 17.65 -11.67
CA ILE A 310 26.77 16.76 -11.54
C ILE A 310 27.17 15.42 -10.92
N THR A 311 28.19 14.75 -11.48
CA THR A 311 28.65 13.45 -11.00
C THR A 311 29.24 13.51 -9.58
N ARG A 312 29.86 14.63 -9.20
CA ARG A 312 30.32 14.87 -7.82
C ARG A 312 29.16 15.12 -6.85
N TRP A 313 28.16 15.91 -7.26
CA TRP A 313 26.97 16.19 -6.46
C TRP A 313 26.07 14.96 -6.28
N ASN A 314 26.02 14.06 -7.26
CA ASN A 314 25.31 12.80 -7.17
C ASN A 314 25.72 11.96 -5.95
N ILE A 315 27.01 11.97 -5.59
CA ILE A 315 27.49 11.23 -4.40
C ILE A 315 26.80 11.76 -3.14
N PHE A 316 26.74 13.08 -2.98
CA PHE A 316 26.06 13.71 -1.84
C PHE A 316 24.55 13.49 -1.89
N TYR A 317 23.96 13.51 -3.08
CA TYR A 317 22.54 13.22 -3.24
C TYR A 317 22.21 11.78 -2.83
N TYR A 318 22.93 10.79 -3.36
CA TYR A 318 22.70 9.38 -3.04
C TYR A 318 22.95 9.09 -1.56
N ALA A 319 24.06 9.57 -1.00
CA ALA A 319 24.42 9.31 0.39
C ALA A 319 23.55 10.09 1.40
N GLY A 320 23.30 11.38 1.15
CA GLY A 320 22.54 12.22 2.07
C GLY A 320 21.04 12.09 1.85
N VAL A 321 20.56 12.48 0.66
CA VAL A 321 19.12 12.52 0.34
C VAL A 321 18.56 11.11 0.18
N GLY A 322 19.25 10.22 -0.55
CA GLY A 322 18.82 8.85 -0.79
C GLY A 322 18.62 8.04 0.50
N ILE A 323 19.64 8.03 1.38
CA ILE A 323 19.55 7.33 2.68
C ILE A 323 18.44 7.95 3.55
N SER A 324 18.37 9.28 3.62
CA SER A 324 17.36 9.98 4.43
C SER A 324 15.93 9.64 3.96
N VAL A 325 15.68 9.63 2.65
CA VAL A 325 14.38 9.24 2.08
C VAL A 325 14.07 7.77 2.36
N ALA A 326 15.06 6.89 2.28
CA ALA A 326 14.85 5.47 2.59
C ALA A 326 14.46 5.26 4.05
N LEU A 327 15.12 5.93 4.99
CA LEU A 327 14.79 5.90 6.41
C LEU A 327 13.37 6.45 6.67
N VAL A 328 13.02 7.58 6.06
CA VAL A 328 11.67 8.16 6.16
C VAL A 328 10.62 7.22 5.56
N SER A 329 10.92 6.57 4.44
CA SER A 329 10.01 5.61 3.80
C SER A 329 9.75 4.39 4.68
N ILE A 330 10.79 3.85 5.31
CA ILE A 330 10.67 2.75 6.27
C ILE A 330 9.88 3.19 7.50
N ALA A 331 10.25 4.30 8.14
CA ALA A 331 9.57 4.81 9.33
C ALA A 331 8.08 5.09 9.06
N SER A 332 7.75 5.67 7.91
CA SER A 332 6.37 5.93 7.49
C SER A 332 5.60 4.63 7.28
N THR A 333 6.23 3.60 6.71
CA THR A 333 5.59 2.29 6.49
C THR A 333 5.43 1.51 7.81
N ILE A 334 6.37 1.63 8.75
CA ILE A 334 6.24 1.09 10.11
C ILE A 334 5.06 1.76 10.84
N LYS A 335 4.93 3.09 10.74
CA LYS A 335 3.76 3.81 11.26
C LYS A 335 2.45 3.35 10.60
N ALA A 336 2.48 3.01 9.32
CA ALA A 336 1.31 2.44 8.65
C ALA A 336 0.98 1.03 9.18
N PHE A 337 2.01 0.19 9.43
CA PHE A 337 1.85 -1.12 10.05
C PHE A 337 1.25 -1.02 11.46
N SER A 338 1.73 -0.09 12.30
CA SER A 338 1.20 0.12 13.65
C SER A 338 -0.26 0.61 13.66
N LYS A 339 -0.73 1.22 12.57
CA LYS A 339 -2.13 1.62 12.35
C LYS A 339 -3.00 0.51 11.74
N GLY A 340 -2.46 -0.70 11.53
CA GLY A 340 -3.20 -1.83 10.98
C GLY A 340 -3.41 -1.80 9.46
N PHE A 341 -2.69 -0.95 8.71
CA PHE A 341 -2.82 -0.91 7.25
C PHE A 341 -2.33 -2.21 6.62
N SER A 342 -3.14 -2.73 5.70
CA SER A 342 -2.89 -4.00 5.00
C SER A 342 -1.77 -3.86 3.96
N GLY A 343 -1.00 -4.93 3.75
CA GLY A 343 0.14 -4.94 2.82
C GLY A 343 1.38 -4.18 3.30
N SER A 344 1.33 -3.47 4.43
CA SER A 344 2.45 -2.67 4.95
C SER A 344 3.70 -3.50 5.24
N LEU A 345 3.53 -4.73 5.75
CA LEU A 345 4.64 -5.66 6.00
C LEU A 345 5.37 -6.06 4.71
N LEU A 346 4.63 -6.28 3.62
CA LEU A 346 5.22 -6.59 2.31
C LEU A 346 6.01 -5.40 1.77
N LEU A 347 5.50 -4.18 1.95
CA LEU A 347 6.24 -2.98 1.56
C LEU A 347 7.52 -2.80 2.39
N ILE A 348 7.48 -3.06 3.71
CA ILE A 348 8.69 -3.03 4.55
C ILE A 348 9.73 -4.05 4.03
N ALA A 349 9.30 -5.29 3.76
CA ALA A 349 10.17 -6.31 3.22
C ALA A 349 10.79 -5.91 1.87
N GLY A 350 9.98 -5.32 0.97
CA GLY A 350 10.44 -4.79 -0.31
C GLY A 350 11.46 -3.65 -0.16
N LEU A 351 11.21 -2.69 0.73
CA LEU A 351 12.13 -1.56 1.00
C LEU A 351 13.46 -2.04 1.58
N LEU A 352 13.43 -3.00 2.51
CA LEU A 352 14.63 -3.59 3.10
C LEU A 352 15.43 -4.39 2.06
N CYS A 353 14.75 -5.14 1.19
CA CYS A 353 15.39 -5.86 0.09
C CYS A 353 16.07 -4.89 -0.88
N LEU A 354 15.40 -3.81 -1.27
CA LEU A 354 15.97 -2.75 -2.11
C LEU A 354 17.19 -2.12 -1.46
N LEU A 355 17.12 -1.80 -0.16
CA LEU A 355 18.24 -1.22 0.59
C LEU A 355 19.43 -2.17 0.69
N ALA A 356 19.20 -3.45 0.97
CA ALA A 356 20.27 -4.44 1.07
C ALA A 356 21.01 -4.59 -0.26
N LEU A 357 20.28 -4.71 -1.37
CA LEU A 357 20.88 -4.82 -2.71
C LEU A 357 21.53 -3.53 -3.18
N THR A 358 20.95 -2.37 -2.83
CA THR A 358 21.58 -1.07 -3.08
C THR A 358 22.89 -0.94 -2.30
N GLY A 359 22.90 -1.27 -1.01
CA GLY A 359 24.08 -1.26 -0.15
C GLY A 359 25.17 -2.20 -0.67
N TYR A 360 24.79 -3.41 -1.11
CA TYR A 360 25.71 -4.35 -1.75
C TYR A 360 26.27 -3.78 -3.07
N SER A 361 25.44 -3.14 -3.89
CA SER A 361 25.90 -2.48 -5.12
C SER A 361 26.90 -1.35 -4.82
N ILE A 362 26.68 -0.57 -3.76
CA ILE A 362 27.59 0.50 -3.32
C ILE A 362 28.92 -0.11 -2.86
N TYR A 363 28.87 -1.19 -2.06
CA TYR A 363 30.08 -1.92 -1.64
C TYR A 363 30.89 -2.42 -2.85
N LEU A 364 30.23 -3.04 -3.84
CA LEU A 364 30.88 -3.46 -5.07
C LEU A 364 31.46 -2.28 -5.85
N TYR A 365 30.73 -1.16 -5.96
CA TYR A 365 31.18 0.06 -6.64
C TYR A 365 32.41 0.68 -5.98
N GLN A 366 32.50 0.69 -4.65
CA GLN A 366 33.65 1.20 -3.90
C GLN A 366 34.89 0.34 -4.05
N ASN A 367 34.71 -0.98 -4.17
CA ASN A 367 35.76 -1.96 -4.44
C ASN A 367 36.03 -2.15 -5.94
N ASP A 368 35.59 -1.19 -6.77
CA ASP A 368 35.79 -1.16 -8.23
C ASP A 368 35.24 -2.38 -8.99
N LYS A 369 34.36 -3.16 -8.38
CA LYS A 369 33.66 -4.31 -8.98
C LYS A 369 32.41 -3.87 -9.76
N LEU A 370 31.89 -4.80 -10.56
CA LEU A 370 30.65 -4.66 -11.32
C LEU A 370 29.45 -4.61 -10.35
N ALA A 371 28.64 -3.56 -10.40
CA ALA A 371 27.58 -3.32 -9.41
C ALA A 371 26.17 -3.12 -10.00
N GLY A 372 26.06 -2.77 -11.28
CA GLY A 372 24.84 -2.23 -11.88
C GLY A 372 23.64 -3.18 -11.86
N SER A 373 23.86 -4.47 -12.15
CA SER A 373 22.80 -5.48 -12.23
C SER A 373 22.06 -5.69 -10.90
N TYR A 374 22.75 -5.61 -9.76
CA TYR A 374 22.16 -5.80 -8.43
C TYR A 374 21.16 -4.69 -8.07
N LEU A 375 21.42 -3.47 -8.53
CA LEU A 375 20.54 -2.33 -8.30
C LEU A 375 19.21 -2.57 -9.02
N SER A 376 19.25 -2.89 -10.32
CA SER A 376 18.07 -3.20 -11.15
C SER A 376 17.29 -4.41 -10.61
N VAL A 377 17.98 -5.48 -10.22
CA VAL A 377 17.35 -6.66 -9.59
C VAL A 377 16.66 -6.28 -8.28
N GLY A 378 17.29 -5.45 -7.44
CA GLY A 378 16.70 -5.01 -6.19
C GLY A 378 15.43 -4.20 -6.37
N PHE A 379 15.37 -3.34 -7.39
CA PHE A 379 14.14 -2.62 -7.70
C PHE A 379 13.07 -3.52 -8.29
N ALA A 380 13.43 -4.48 -9.16
CA ALA A 380 12.48 -5.46 -9.69
C ALA A 380 11.83 -6.27 -8.55
N LEU A 381 12.62 -6.73 -7.58
CA LEU A 381 12.12 -7.43 -6.38
C LEU A 381 11.23 -6.53 -5.54
N PHE A 382 11.67 -5.29 -5.26
CA PHE A 382 10.84 -4.29 -4.58
C PHE A 382 9.50 -4.10 -5.27
N ALA A 383 9.49 -4.04 -6.59
CA ALA A 383 8.28 -3.81 -7.36
C ALA A 383 7.30 -5.00 -7.28
N LEU A 384 7.81 -6.24 -7.21
CA LEU A 384 7.01 -7.43 -6.95
C LEU A 384 6.40 -7.45 -5.54
N PHE A 385 7.19 -7.11 -4.51
CA PHE A 385 6.69 -6.96 -3.15
C PHE A 385 5.61 -5.89 -3.07
N GLN A 386 5.81 -4.78 -3.79
CA GLN A 386 4.86 -3.69 -3.80
C GLN A 386 3.56 -4.02 -4.54
N ALA A 387 3.62 -4.68 -5.70
CA ALA A 387 2.43 -5.17 -6.39
C ALA A 387 1.59 -6.07 -5.46
N SER A 388 2.27 -6.92 -4.68
CA SER A 388 1.63 -7.79 -3.69
C SER A 388 1.02 -7.00 -2.51
N ALA A 389 1.69 -5.96 -2.03
CA ALA A 389 1.18 -5.07 -0.98
C ALA A 389 -0.11 -4.35 -1.40
N ILE A 390 -0.15 -3.85 -2.64
CA ILE A 390 -1.34 -3.22 -3.23
C ILE A 390 -2.47 -4.24 -3.35
N ALA A 391 -2.20 -5.42 -3.89
CA ALA A 391 -3.21 -6.48 -4.03
C ALA A 391 -3.85 -6.85 -2.68
N GLN A 392 -3.05 -6.97 -1.61
CA GLN A 392 -3.58 -7.21 -0.26
C GLN A 392 -4.44 -6.06 0.25
N LYS A 393 -4.02 -4.80 0.04
CA LYS A 393 -4.83 -3.62 0.40
C LYS A 393 -6.18 -3.65 -0.30
N HIS A 394 -6.21 -3.94 -1.61
CA HIS A 394 -7.45 -4.02 -2.37
C HIS A 394 -8.35 -5.16 -1.94
N SER A 395 -7.79 -6.36 -1.74
CA SER A 395 -8.57 -7.51 -1.28
C SER A 395 -9.26 -7.23 0.07
N ARG A 396 -8.58 -6.54 1.00
CA ARG A 396 -9.18 -6.13 2.28
C ARG A 396 -10.29 -5.08 2.10
N ILE A 397 -10.08 -4.08 1.26
CA ILE A 397 -11.08 -3.05 0.96
C ILE A 397 -12.32 -3.69 0.31
N GLU A 398 -12.12 -4.60 -0.63
CA GLU A 398 -13.20 -5.31 -1.32
C GLU A 398 -13.99 -6.20 -0.36
N LYS A 399 -13.30 -6.96 0.50
CA LYS A 399 -13.93 -7.76 1.54
C LYS A 399 -14.78 -6.89 2.47
N HIS A 400 -14.25 -5.76 2.93
CA HIS A 400 -14.98 -4.83 3.78
C HIS A 400 -16.21 -4.22 3.07
N ASN A 401 -16.08 -3.85 1.79
CA ASN A 401 -17.21 -3.35 1.00
C ASN A 401 -18.30 -4.42 0.82
N ASN A 402 -17.92 -5.69 0.60
CA ASN A 402 -18.87 -6.79 0.49
C ASN A 402 -19.58 -7.05 1.83
N GLU A 403 -18.87 -7.00 2.96
CA GLU A 403 -19.47 -7.08 4.30
C GLU A 403 -20.48 -5.93 4.54
N LEU A 404 -20.14 -4.70 4.14
CA LEU A 404 -21.04 -3.55 4.21
C LEU A 404 -22.27 -3.73 3.31
N LEU A 405 -22.11 -4.25 2.08
CA LEU A 405 -23.22 -4.54 1.17
C LEU A 405 -24.18 -5.57 1.76
N VAL A 406 -23.66 -6.65 2.36
CA VAL A 406 -24.48 -7.66 3.03
C VAL A 406 -25.23 -7.05 4.22
N ARG A 407 -24.58 -6.20 5.03
CA ARG A 407 -25.25 -5.47 6.13
C ARG A 407 -26.38 -4.57 5.61
N LEU A 408 -26.15 -3.82 4.54
CA LEU A 408 -27.18 -2.97 3.92
C LEU A 408 -28.36 -3.78 3.40
N GLN A 409 -28.11 -4.93 2.75
CA GLN A 409 -29.16 -5.83 2.29
C GLN A 409 -29.99 -6.39 3.46
N ASN A 410 -29.34 -6.80 4.55
CA ASN A 410 -30.03 -7.28 5.74
C ASN A 410 -30.90 -6.19 6.39
N ASN A 411 -30.38 -4.97 6.55
CA ASN A 411 -31.14 -3.85 7.10
C ASN A 411 -32.34 -3.50 6.22
N ARG A 412 -32.17 -3.49 4.89
CA ARG A 412 -33.27 -3.25 3.95
C ARG A 412 -34.36 -4.32 4.06
N LYS A 413 -33.95 -5.60 4.15
CA LYS A 413 -34.90 -6.71 4.33
C LYS A 413 -35.70 -6.56 5.63
N GLN A 414 -35.03 -6.20 6.73
CA GLN A 414 -35.71 -5.94 8.01
C GLN A 414 -36.74 -4.81 7.90
N LEU A 415 -36.40 -3.72 7.21
CA LEU A 415 -37.34 -2.62 6.98
C LEU A 415 -38.53 -3.04 6.12
N GLU A 416 -38.32 -3.84 5.07
CA GLU A 416 -39.39 -4.37 4.22
C GLU A 416 -40.32 -5.33 4.99
N ASP A 417 -39.76 -6.21 5.82
CA ASP A 417 -40.52 -7.11 6.68
C ASP A 417 -41.36 -6.32 7.72
N GLN A 418 -40.80 -5.24 8.27
CA GLN A 418 -41.54 -4.33 9.15
C GLN A 418 -42.69 -3.63 8.42
N ARG A 419 -42.46 -3.09 7.22
CA ARG A 419 -43.51 -2.46 6.41
C ARG A 419 -44.64 -3.43 6.10
N LYS A 420 -44.32 -4.66 5.68
CA LYS A 420 -45.32 -5.71 5.41
C LYS A 420 -46.11 -6.06 6.67
N LYS A 421 -45.46 -6.09 7.83
CA LYS A 421 -46.15 -6.33 9.10
C LYS A 421 -47.15 -5.21 9.40
N ILE A 422 -46.74 -3.95 9.25
CA ILE A 422 -47.62 -2.79 9.42
C ILE A 422 -48.79 -2.86 8.44
N GLU A 423 -48.53 -3.15 7.16
CA GLU A 423 -49.55 -3.27 6.12
C GLU A 423 -50.55 -4.39 6.43
N ARG A 424 -50.06 -5.56 6.85
CA ARG A 424 -50.92 -6.69 7.25
C ARG A 424 -51.78 -6.33 8.45
N ASP A 425 -51.18 -5.75 9.49
CA ASP A 425 -51.90 -5.35 10.70
C ASP A 425 -52.96 -4.26 10.37
N LEU A 426 -52.68 -3.39 9.40
CA LEU A 426 -53.61 -2.36 8.91
C LEU A 426 -54.75 -2.98 8.09
N HIS A 427 -54.44 -3.93 7.20
CA HIS A 427 -55.41 -4.67 6.40
C HIS A 427 -56.33 -5.53 7.27
N ASP A 428 -55.82 -6.23 8.28
CA ASP A 428 -56.62 -7.10 9.14
C ASP A 428 -57.61 -6.27 9.98
N ASN A 429 -57.16 -5.13 10.54
CA ASN A 429 -58.01 -4.25 11.33
C ASN A 429 -59.08 -3.51 10.50
N LEU A 430 -58.72 -3.01 9.31
CA LEU A 430 -59.67 -2.33 8.42
C LEU A 430 -60.56 -3.33 7.66
N GLY A 431 -60.03 -4.48 7.27
CA GLY A 431 -60.73 -5.50 6.51
C GLY A 431 -61.87 -6.15 7.29
N GLY A 432 -61.64 -6.47 8.57
CA GLY A 432 -62.71 -6.96 9.46
C GLY A 432 -63.83 -5.93 9.63
N SER A 433 -63.44 -4.69 9.95
CA SER A 433 -64.32 -3.53 10.05
C SER A 433 -65.18 -3.29 8.81
N LEU A 434 -64.58 -3.27 7.62
CA LEU A 434 -65.28 -3.06 6.34
C LEU A 434 -66.22 -4.21 6.01
N THR A 435 -65.86 -5.44 6.39
CA THR A 435 -66.71 -6.62 6.21
C THR A 435 -67.95 -6.54 7.10
N ASP A 436 -67.79 -6.15 8.36
CA ASP A 436 -68.90 -5.94 9.29
C ASP A 436 -69.83 -4.81 8.83
N LEU A 437 -69.27 -3.72 8.31
CA LEU A 437 -70.05 -2.63 7.70
C LEU A 437 -70.84 -3.10 6.48
N LYS A 438 -70.22 -3.88 5.60
CA LYS A 438 -70.88 -4.44 4.41
C LYS A 438 -72.01 -5.40 4.79
N LEU A 439 -71.81 -6.24 5.81
CA LEU A 439 -72.83 -7.14 6.33
C LEU A 439 -74.00 -6.38 6.96
N GLY A 440 -73.72 -5.33 7.74
CA GLY A 440 -74.76 -4.47 8.31
C GLY A 440 -75.57 -3.71 7.23
N LEU A 441 -74.90 -3.19 6.20
CA LEU A 441 -75.57 -2.54 5.05
C LEU A 441 -76.40 -3.52 4.22
N SER A 442 -75.91 -4.76 4.04
CA SER A 442 -76.64 -5.80 3.31
C SER A 442 -77.91 -6.23 4.05
N LYS A 443 -77.85 -6.32 5.38
CA LYS A 443 -79.03 -6.56 6.25
C LYS A 443 -80.06 -5.43 6.16
N LEU A 444 -79.64 -4.17 6.03
CA LEU A 444 -80.56 -3.06 5.76
C LEU A 444 -81.22 -3.19 4.38
N ARG A 445 -80.49 -3.66 3.36
CA ARG A 445 -81.00 -3.79 1.99
C ARG A 445 -82.00 -4.95 1.84
N GLU A 446 -81.80 -6.06 2.54
CA GLU A 446 -82.71 -7.21 2.52
C GLU A 446 -84.03 -6.95 3.29
N ASN A 447 -84.01 -6.10 4.33
CA ASN A 447 -85.20 -5.79 5.14
C ASN A 447 -86.20 -4.80 4.49
N ASN A 448 -86.08 -4.50 3.20
CA ASN A 448 -87.06 -3.66 2.48
C ASN A 448 -88.40 -4.36 2.20
N GLN A 449 -88.59 -5.62 2.62
CA GLN A 449 -89.89 -6.28 2.64
C GLN A 449 -90.17 -6.87 4.03
N VAL A 450 -91.15 -6.23 4.70
CA VAL A 450 -91.90 -6.72 5.88
C VAL A 450 -91.17 -6.66 7.24
N THR A 451 -91.62 -5.69 8.04
CA THR A 451 -91.63 -5.59 9.52
C THR A 451 -91.05 -6.77 10.33
N SER A 452 -89.97 -6.52 11.08
CA SER A 452 -89.80 -7.00 12.49
C SER A 452 -88.47 -6.65 13.18
N LEU A 453 -87.59 -5.81 12.62
CA LEU A 453 -86.49 -5.18 13.38
C LEU A 453 -86.50 -3.66 13.17
N PRO A 454 -86.49 -2.82 14.23
CA PRO A 454 -86.48 -1.38 14.06
C PRO A 454 -85.17 -0.97 13.38
N ASN A 455 -85.27 -0.24 12.27
CA ASN A 455 -84.14 0.29 11.48
C ASN A 455 -83.09 0.97 12.38
N ASP A 456 -83.50 1.58 13.50
CA ASP A 456 -82.63 2.21 14.50
C ASP A 456 -81.60 1.26 15.13
N LYS A 457 -81.91 -0.02 15.33
CA LYS A 457 -80.94 -1.00 15.89
C LYS A 457 -79.85 -1.35 14.88
N ILE A 458 -80.17 -1.38 13.59
CA ILE A 458 -79.20 -1.69 12.55
C ILE A 458 -78.37 -0.44 12.21
N ILE A 459 -78.99 0.74 12.21
CA ILE A 459 -78.30 2.04 12.07
C ILE A 459 -77.35 2.26 13.24
N SER A 460 -77.77 2.02 14.49
CA SER A 460 -76.87 2.13 15.65
C SER A 460 -75.76 1.08 15.65
N TYR A 461 -76.03 -0.14 15.18
CA TYR A 461 -74.97 -1.14 14.96
C TYR A 461 -73.95 -0.67 13.93
N LEU A 462 -74.40 -0.17 12.77
CA LEU A 462 -73.51 0.37 11.74
C LEU A 462 -72.73 1.59 12.22
N GLN A 463 -73.37 2.54 12.91
CA GLN A 463 -72.68 3.68 13.52
C GLN A 463 -71.62 3.22 14.50
N LYS A 464 -71.94 2.28 15.39
CA LYS A 464 -70.99 1.72 16.36
C LYS A 464 -69.83 1.00 15.69
N THR A 465 -70.07 0.31 14.57
CA THR A 465 -69.02 -0.31 13.77
C THR A 465 -68.17 0.75 13.07
N VAL A 466 -68.75 1.79 12.46
CA VAL A 466 -67.98 2.90 11.85
C VAL A 466 -67.12 3.59 12.91
N ASP A 467 -67.69 3.91 14.07
CA ASP A 467 -66.98 4.56 15.16
C ASP A 467 -65.84 3.69 15.70
N SER A 468 -66.06 2.38 15.83
CA SER A 468 -65.01 1.45 16.25
C SER A 468 -63.92 1.30 15.18
N SER A 469 -64.27 1.32 13.89
CA SER A 469 -63.31 1.31 12.78
C SER A 469 -62.48 2.59 12.72
N ILE A 470 -63.11 3.76 12.89
CA ILE A 470 -62.43 5.06 12.95
C ILE A 470 -61.49 5.11 14.16
N LEU A 471 -61.94 4.62 15.31
CA LEU A 471 -61.11 4.55 16.52
C LEU A 471 -59.93 3.59 16.33
N ALA A 472 -60.15 2.42 15.73
CA ALA A 472 -59.09 1.48 15.41
C ALA A 472 -58.07 2.09 14.43
N MET A 473 -58.53 2.76 13.38
CA MET A 473 -57.67 3.45 12.42
C MET A 473 -56.87 4.58 13.07
N ARG A 474 -57.51 5.41 13.90
CA ARG A 474 -56.82 6.47 14.66
C ARG A 474 -55.76 5.90 15.60
N ASN A 475 -56.08 4.82 16.32
CA ASN A 475 -55.11 4.16 17.19
C ASN A 475 -53.92 3.60 16.39
N GLN A 476 -54.15 3.09 15.18
CA GLN A 476 -53.09 2.61 14.29
C GLN A 476 -52.20 3.75 13.77
N ILE A 477 -52.79 4.89 13.38
CA ILE A 477 -52.05 6.07 12.94
C ILE A 477 -51.21 6.63 14.10
N LEU A 478 -51.81 6.75 15.28
CA LEU A 478 -51.12 7.16 16.49
C LEU A 478 -49.97 6.20 16.82
N PHE A 479 -50.16 4.88 16.69
CA PHE A 479 -49.09 3.91 16.86
C PHE A 479 -47.91 4.17 15.91
N ILE A 480 -48.19 4.47 14.64
CA ILE A 480 -47.16 4.75 13.64
C ILE A 480 -46.43 6.06 13.96
N GLU A 481 -47.14 7.12 14.36
CA GLU A 481 -46.55 8.38 14.78
C GLU A 481 -45.69 8.22 16.04
N ASP A 482 -46.20 7.50 17.03
CA ASP A 482 -45.54 7.22 18.30
C ASP A 482 -44.23 6.44 18.09
N LEU A 483 -44.27 5.45 17.19
CA LEU A 483 -43.11 4.68 16.78
C LEU A 483 -42.10 5.58 16.05
N ASN A 484 -42.54 6.41 15.09
CA ASN A 484 -41.66 7.35 14.40
C ASN A 484 -40.98 8.33 15.36
N LEU A 485 -41.70 8.82 16.38
CA LEU A 485 -41.14 9.71 17.39
C LEU A 485 -40.10 9.01 18.26
N MET A 486 -40.40 7.79 18.76
CA MET A 486 -39.45 7.01 19.55
C MET A 486 -38.18 6.65 18.77
N MET A 487 -38.30 6.49 17.46
CA MET A 487 -37.17 6.25 16.57
C MET A 487 -36.25 7.47 16.46
N GLN A 488 -36.81 8.68 16.48
CA GLN A 488 -36.05 9.94 16.40
C GLN A 488 -35.42 10.34 17.74
N ASP A 489 -36.18 10.28 18.82
CA ASP A 489 -35.74 10.60 20.18
C ASP A 489 -36.50 9.71 21.16
N PHE A 490 -35.79 8.80 21.83
CA PHE A 490 -36.41 7.84 22.72
C PHE A 490 -37.14 8.50 23.90
N ILE A 491 -36.53 9.49 24.55
CA ILE A 491 -37.10 10.11 25.75
C ILE A 491 -38.30 10.98 25.38
N ALA A 492 -38.17 11.80 24.34
CA ALA A 492 -39.28 12.60 23.84
C ALA A 492 -40.43 11.70 23.35
N GLY A 493 -40.10 10.59 22.69
CA GLY A 493 -41.05 9.57 22.26
C GLY A 493 -41.85 8.99 23.42
N ILE A 494 -41.18 8.52 24.49
CA ILE A 494 -41.89 7.98 25.66
C ILE A 494 -42.78 9.04 26.31
N ASN A 495 -42.26 10.24 26.51
CA ASN A 495 -43.02 11.32 27.14
C ASN A 495 -44.32 11.61 26.37
N LEU A 496 -44.24 11.74 25.05
CA LEU A 496 -45.42 11.99 24.20
C LEU A 496 -46.39 10.80 24.19
N ILE A 497 -45.89 9.56 24.12
CA ILE A 497 -46.73 8.35 24.14
C ILE A 497 -47.56 8.29 25.42
N LEU A 498 -46.91 8.44 26.58
CA LEU A 498 -47.58 8.39 27.87
C LEU A 498 -48.57 9.56 27.99
N LEU A 499 -48.12 10.78 27.66
CA LEU A 499 -48.97 11.98 27.74
C LEU A 499 -50.25 11.83 26.92
N ARG A 500 -50.14 11.47 25.63
CA ARG A 500 -51.30 11.32 24.74
C ARG A 500 -52.27 10.27 25.26
N ARG A 501 -51.76 9.13 25.74
CA ARG A 501 -52.60 8.00 26.15
C ARG A 501 -53.31 8.24 27.48
N TYR A 502 -52.64 8.85 28.46
CA TYR A 502 -53.23 9.16 29.76
C TYR A 502 -54.15 10.39 29.72
N GLN A 503 -53.80 11.44 28.96
CA GLN A 503 -54.68 12.60 28.79
C GLN A 503 -56.01 12.24 28.14
N ASN A 504 -55.99 11.41 27.09
CA ASN A 504 -57.22 10.96 26.42
C ASN A 504 -58.14 10.12 27.32
N ALA A 505 -57.58 9.51 28.38
CA ALA A 505 -58.31 8.71 29.34
C ALA A 505 -58.68 9.46 30.63
N GLY A 506 -58.27 10.73 30.78
CA GLY A 506 -58.55 11.55 31.97
C GLY A 506 -57.81 11.10 33.24
N ILE A 507 -56.69 10.37 33.10
CA ILE A 507 -55.84 9.93 34.21
C ILE A 507 -54.66 10.91 34.36
N GLU A 508 -54.37 11.33 35.58
CA GLU A 508 -53.24 12.22 35.87
C GLU A 508 -51.91 11.45 35.72
N LEU A 509 -51.01 12.00 34.89
CA LEU A 509 -49.69 11.44 34.60
C LEU A 509 -48.61 12.28 35.28
N GLU A 510 -47.76 11.65 36.10
CA GLU A 510 -46.50 12.21 36.53
C GLU A 510 -45.34 11.40 35.94
N LEU A 511 -44.47 12.05 35.17
CA LEU A 511 -43.32 11.43 34.54
C LEU A 511 -42.02 12.06 35.07
N THR A 512 -41.23 11.27 35.79
CA THR A 512 -39.95 11.70 36.35
C THR A 512 -38.78 11.15 35.54
N ILE A 513 -38.02 12.06 34.93
CA ILE A 513 -36.78 11.75 34.19
C ILE A 513 -35.71 12.77 34.56
N SER A 514 -34.58 12.32 35.11
CA SER A 514 -33.48 13.21 35.49
C SER A 514 -32.70 13.71 34.27
N HIS A 515 -32.07 14.88 34.37
CA HIS A 515 -31.17 15.41 33.32
C HIS A 515 -30.04 14.42 32.98
N GLN A 516 -29.42 13.82 34.00
CA GLN A 516 -28.39 12.80 33.81
C GLN A 516 -28.88 11.60 33.00
N THR A 517 -30.14 11.19 33.19
CA THR A 517 -30.74 10.09 32.42
C THR A 517 -30.89 10.47 30.94
N ARG A 518 -31.30 11.71 30.64
CA ARG A 518 -31.44 12.19 29.26
C ARG A 518 -30.11 12.17 28.52
N ASP A 519 -29.06 12.70 29.13
CA ASP A 519 -27.72 12.77 28.52
C ASP A 519 -27.15 11.37 28.25
N MET A 520 -27.31 10.44 29.20
CA MET A 520 -26.85 9.05 29.02
C MET A 520 -27.58 8.32 27.90
N VAL A 521 -28.90 8.48 27.81
CA VAL A 521 -29.70 7.87 26.75
C VAL A 521 -29.33 8.44 25.38
N GLN A 522 -29.14 9.76 25.28
CA GLN A 522 -28.69 10.38 24.03
C GLN A 522 -27.31 9.85 23.59
N ALA A 523 -26.36 9.68 24.51
CA ALA A 523 -25.07 9.07 24.20
C ALA A 523 -25.19 7.61 23.72
N PHE A 524 -26.19 6.86 24.21
CA PHE A 524 -26.48 5.50 23.73
C PHE A 524 -27.10 5.48 22.32
N GLU A 525 -27.89 6.50 21.98
CA GLU A 525 -28.44 6.69 20.63
C GLU A 525 -27.33 7.06 19.62
N GLU A 526 -26.47 8.03 19.96
CA GLU A 526 -25.35 8.46 19.08
C GLU A 526 -24.34 7.33 18.82
N SER A 527 -24.10 6.47 19.83
CA SER A 527 -23.21 5.31 19.69
C SER A 527 -23.82 4.14 18.92
N HIS A 528 -25.05 4.25 18.41
CA HIS A 528 -25.79 3.20 17.68
C HIS A 528 -25.97 1.89 18.47
N LYS A 529 -25.74 1.92 19.79
CA LYS A 529 -25.92 0.77 20.69
C LYS A 529 -27.37 0.56 21.05
N PHE A 530 -28.15 1.64 21.04
CA PHE A 530 -29.59 1.62 21.18
C PHE A 530 -30.26 1.42 19.82
N ASN A 531 -30.26 0.17 19.35
CA ASN A 531 -30.71 -0.16 17.99
C ASN A 531 -32.24 -0.03 17.82
N GLU A 532 -32.67 0.07 16.56
CA GLU A 532 -34.09 0.20 16.19
C GLU A 532 -34.95 -0.96 16.72
N SER A 533 -34.38 -2.17 16.80
CA SER A 533 -35.08 -3.34 17.32
C SER A 533 -35.42 -3.23 18.81
N ILE A 534 -34.54 -2.64 19.62
CA ILE A 534 -34.79 -2.41 21.05
C ILE A 534 -35.87 -1.33 21.22
N LYS A 535 -35.79 -0.24 20.45
CA LYS A 535 -36.81 0.83 20.45
C LYS A 535 -38.20 0.29 20.12
N LEU A 536 -38.32 -0.58 19.11
CA LEU A 536 -39.58 -1.20 18.70
C LEU A 536 -40.22 -2.08 19.78
N GLU A 537 -39.41 -2.94 20.42
CA GLU A 537 -39.91 -3.79 21.49
C GLU A 537 -40.30 -2.95 22.71
N LEU A 538 -39.52 -1.92 23.06
CA LEU A 538 -39.85 -0.99 24.14
C LEU A 538 -41.14 -0.21 23.87
N CYS A 539 -41.37 0.25 22.63
CA CYS A 539 -42.62 0.88 22.24
C CYS A 539 -43.81 -0.07 22.49
N SER A 540 -43.68 -1.34 22.08
CA SER A 540 -44.72 -2.34 22.29
C SER A 540 -44.96 -2.64 23.77
N ILE A 541 -43.87 -2.76 24.55
CA ILE A 541 -43.92 -3.01 26.00
C ILE A 541 -44.62 -1.84 26.71
N LEU A 542 -44.23 -0.60 26.43
CA LEU A 542 -44.83 0.59 27.02
C LEU A 542 -46.31 0.70 26.69
N GLN A 543 -46.69 0.38 25.45
CA GLN A 543 -48.09 0.37 25.06
C GLN A 543 -48.89 -0.70 25.79
N GLU A 544 -48.35 -1.89 25.98
CA GLU A 544 -49.03 -2.99 26.68
C GLU A 544 -49.22 -2.65 28.17
N ILE A 545 -48.18 -2.11 28.83
CA ILE A 545 -48.26 -1.63 30.22
C ILE A 545 -49.27 -0.51 30.36
N THR A 546 -49.19 0.50 29.48
CA THR A 546 -50.12 1.63 29.50
C THR A 546 -51.56 1.14 29.27
N THR A 547 -51.78 0.22 28.33
CA THR A 547 -53.11 -0.36 28.08
C THR A 547 -53.66 -1.09 29.31
N ASN A 548 -52.81 -1.86 30.00
CA ASN A 548 -53.22 -2.56 31.22
C ASN A 548 -53.54 -1.57 32.35
N ASN A 549 -52.72 -0.54 32.51
CA ASN A 549 -52.95 0.49 33.51
C ASN A 549 -54.22 1.31 33.23
N LEU A 550 -54.49 1.69 31.97
CA LEU A 550 -55.73 2.36 31.58
C LEU A 550 -56.99 1.52 31.84
N LYS A 551 -56.88 0.18 31.81
CA LYS A 551 -58.02 -0.72 32.06
C LYS A 551 -58.33 -0.91 33.54
N TYR A 552 -57.31 -0.97 34.38
CA TYR A 552 -57.45 -1.43 35.77
C TYR A 552 -57.00 -0.42 36.84
N GLY A 553 -56.20 0.56 36.42
CA GLY A 553 -55.68 1.64 37.25
C GLY A 553 -56.76 2.65 37.63
N LYS A 554 -56.61 3.22 38.83
CA LYS A 554 -57.41 4.32 39.34
C LYS A 554 -56.47 5.42 39.83
N GLY A 555 -56.93 6.66 39.76
CA GLY A 555 -56.15 7.81 40.25
C GLY A 555 -54.97 8.13 39.34
N LYS A 556 -53.80 8.36 39.94
CA LYS A 556 -52.60 8.91 39.32
C LYS A 556 -51.64 7.80 38.85
N ALA A 557 -51.05 7.95 37.67
CA ALA A 557 -50.03 7.06 37.14
C ALA A 557 -48.64 7.74 37.22
N GLU A 558 -47.76 7.19 38.04
CA GLU A 558 -46.41 7.71 38.28
C GLU A 558 -45.38 6.86 37.53
N TRP A 559 -44.75 7.46 36.53
CA TRP A 559 -43.73 6.84 35.70
C TRP A 559 -42.36 7.40 36.05
N THR A 560 -41.36 6.52 36.21
CA THR A 560 -39.97 6.92 36.44
C THR A 560 -39.05 6.22 35.45
N ILE A 561 -38.20 6.99 34.77
CA ILE A 561 -37.18 6.47 33.86
C ILE A 561 -35.81 6.89 34.37
N GLN A 562 -34.93 5.92 34.58
CA GLN A 562 -33.58 6.14 35.08
C GLN A 562 -32.56 5.36 34.25
N ALA A 563 -31.48 6.00 33.84
CA ALA A 563 -30.33 5.34 33.25
C ALA A 563 -29.17 5.34 34.25
N VAL A 564 -28.65 4.14 34.56
CA VAL A 564 -27.51 3.97 35.48
C VAL A 564 -26.52 3.01 34.86
N GLN A 565 -25.28 3.46 34.68
CA GLN A 565 -24.20 2.69 34.03
C GLN A 565 -24.60 2.15 32.64
N LYS A 566 -24.93 0.85 32.54
CA LYS A 566 -25.31 0.15 31.31
C LYS A 566 -26.76 -0.32 31.31
N TYR A 567 -27.59 0.18 32.22
CA TYR A 567 -28.97 -0.28 32.38
C TYR A 567 -29.94 0.88 32.32
N ILE A 568 -31.08 0.65 31.68
CA ILE A 568 -32.26 1.52 31.77
C ILE A 568 -33.29 0.84 32.66
N PHE A 569 -33.84 1.64 33.57
CA PHE A 569 -34.90 1.28 34.49
C PHE A 569 -36.16 2.06 34.10
N ILE A 570 -37.26 1.35 33.88
CA ILE A 570 -38.58 1.93 33.65
C ILE A 570 -39.50 1.41 34.74
N SER A 571 -40.04 2.31 35.55
CA SER A 571 -40.94 1.98 36.66
C SER A 571 -42.29 2.65 36.48
N LEU A 572 -43.36 1.93 36.81
CA LEU A 572 -44.73 2.42 36.93
C LEU A 572 -45.24 2.14 38.33
N GLN A 573 -45.79 3.17 38.97
CA GLN A 573 -46.55 3.07 40.21
C GLN A 573 -47.95 3.62 39.96
N SER A 574 -48.97 2.83 40.30
CA SER A 574 -50.38 3.21 40.13
C SER A 574 -51.26 2.51 41.15
N GLU A 575 -52.34 3.17 41.54
CA GLU A 575 -53.40 2.53 42.32
C GLU A 575 -54.26 1.65 41.39
N VAL A 576 -54.70 0.48 41.87
CA VAL A 576 -55.40 -0.53 41.07
C VAL A 576 -56.67 -1.01 41.78
N SER A 577 -57.70 -1.27 40.98
CA SER A 577 -59.05 -1.66 41.43
C SER A 577 -59.13 -3.02 42.12
N ASP A 578 -58.34 -4.00 41.67
CA ASP A 578 -58.40 -5.39 42.14
C ASP A 578 -57.09 -6.15 41.82
N GLN A 579 -56.51 -6.86 42.79
CA GLN A 579 -55.22 -7.56 42.66
C GLN A 579 -55.26 -8.74 41.67
N LYS A 580 -56.44 -9.33 41.40
CA LYS A 580 -56.58 -10.54 40.57
C LYS A 580 -56.57 -10.29 39.06
N THR A 581 -56.48 -9.05 38.60
CA THR A 581 -56.82 -8.68 37.20
C THR A 581 -55.64 -8.61 36.21
N PHE A 582 -54.39 -8.76 36.67
CA PHE A 582 -53.20 -8.69 35.82
C PHE A 582 -52.63 -10.07 35.40
N SER A 583 -53.21 -11.18 35.85
CA SER A 583 -52.80 -12.54 35.44
C SER A 583 -53.58 -12.99 34.20
N GLY A 584 -53.00 -12.82 33.00
CA GLY A 584 -53.58 -13.27 31.74
C GLY A 584 -52.55 -13.39 30.60
N PHE A 585 -53.02 -13.75 29.39
CA PHE A 585 -52.18 -13.93 28.19
C PHE A 585 -51.28 -12.71 27.86
N GLY A 586 -51.70 -11.48 28.20
CA GLY A 586 -50.89 -10.26 28.02
C GLY A 586 -49.61 -10.25 28.87
N ARG A 587 -49.63 -10.81 30.09
CA ARG A 587 -48.42 -10.90 30.93
C ARG A 587 -47.35 -11.80 30.31
N SER A 588 -47.75 -12.94 29.75
CA SER A 588 -46.82 -13.87 29.11
C SER A 588 -46.16 -13.26 27.86
N ASN A 589 -46.93 -12.51 27.06
CA ASN A 589 -46.39 -11.76 25.91
C ASN A 589 -45.43 -10.65 26.34
N LEU A 590 -45.79 -9.90 27.38
CA LEU A 590 -44.96 -8.83 27.93
C LEU A 590 -43.63 -9.38 28.48
N GLU A 591 -43.66 -10.48 29.24
CA GLU A 591 -42.44 -11.16 29.70
C GLU A 591 -41.57 -11.68 28.53
N HIS A 592 -42.18 -12.22 27.49
CA HIS A 592 -41.46 -12.70 26.31
C HIS A 592 -40.72 -11.55 25.59
N ARG A 593 -41.38 -10.41 25.41
CA ARG A 593 -40.79 -9.22 24.79
C ARG A 593 -39.65 -8.64 25.61
N ILE A 594 -39.82 -8.57 26.93
CA ILE A 594 -38.79 -8.09 27.85
C ILE A 594 -37.55 -9.01 27.80
N ARG A 595 -37.74 -10.34 27.77
CA ARG A 595 -36.62 -11.28 27.63
C ARG A 595 -35.90 -11.16 26.28
N LYS A 596 -36.62 -10.83 25.20
CA LYS A 596 -36.05 -10.66 23.85
C LYS A 596 -35.03 -9.50 23.78
N ILE A 597 -35.21 -8.46 24.60
CA ILE A 597 -34.25 -7.35 24.76
C ILE A 597 -33.26 -7.59 25.92
N GLY A 598 -33.18 -8.80 26.45
CA GLY A 598 -32.29 -9.16 27.56
C GLY A 598 -32.70 -8.56 28.91
N GLY A 599 -33.94 -8.09 29.05
CA GLY A 599 -34.44 -7.46 30.26
C GLY A 599 -35.09 -8.41 31.26
N SER A 600 -35.40 -7.86 32.44
CA SER A 600 -36.16 -8.49 33.51
C SER A 600 -37.34 -7.61 33.94
N LEU A 601 -38.38 -8.26 34.46
CA LEU A 601 -39.59 -7.66 34.98
C LEU A 601 -39.73 -8.01 36.47
N ASP A 602 -39.95 -7.01 37.32
CA ASP A 602 -40.32 -7.17 38.73
C ASP A 602 -41.68 -6.48 38.95
N GLU A 603 -42.66 -7.25 39.44
CA GLU A 603 -44.02 -6.77 39.72
C GLU A 603 -44.36 -7.02 41.19
N LYS A 604 -44.83 -5.98 41.89
CA LYS A 604 -45.22 -6.07 43.30
C LYS A 604 -46.56 -5.39 43.54
N PHE A 605 -47.41 -6.08 44.29
CA PHE A 605 -48.67 -5.55 44.81
C PHE A 605 -48.50 -5.27 46.30
N SER A 606 -48.82 -4.05 46.73
CA SER A 606 -48.80 -3.65 48.14
C SER A 606 -50.12 -2.97 48.47
N GLY A 607 -51.09 -3.75 48.93
CA GLY A 607 -52.47 -3.27 49.11
C GLY A 607 -53.13 -2.93 47.78
N THR A 608 -53.57 -1.68 47.61
CA THR A 608 -54.14 -1.15 46.36
C THR A 608 -53.08 -0.62 45.38
N MET A 609 -51.79 -0.60 45.77
CA MET A 609 -50.71 -0.08 44.93
C MET A 609 -50.06 -1.19 44.09
N TYR A 610 -49.97 -0.94 42.79
CA TYR A 610 -49.24 -1.76 41.82
C TYR A 610 -47.94 -1.07 41.46
N ASN A 611 -46.84 -1.79 41.62
CA ASN A 611 -45.50 -1.37 41.24
C ASN A 611 -44.95 -2.32 40.19
N LEU A 612 -44.61 -1.79 39.02
CA LEU A 612 -43.95 -2.51 37.95
C LEU A 612 -42.59 -1.88 37.70
N LYS A 613 -41.55 -2.71 37.58
CA LYS A 613 -40.19 -2.28 37.26
C LYS A 613 -39.60 -3.16 36.18
N ILE A 614 -39.14 -2.53 35.10
CA ILE A 614 -38.45 -3.17 33.98
C ILE A 614 -37.01 -2.71 33.97
N VAL A 615 -36.10 -3.66 33.79
CA VAL A 615 -34.66 -3.40 33.67
C VAL A 615 -34.15 -4.07 32.43
N PHE A 616 -33.38 -3.38 31.60
CA PHE A 616 -32.69 -4.01 30.48
C PHE A 616 -31.29 -3.43 30.26
N PRO A 617 -30.33 -4.27 29.83
CA PRO A 617 -28.97 -3.85 29.53
C PRO A 617 -28.88 -3.14 28.17
N ILE A 618 -27.97 -2.18 28.07
CA ILE A 618 -27.51 -1.60 26.80
C ILE A 618 -26.12 -2.18 26.54
N ASP A 619 -26.05 -3.00 25.50
CA ASP A 619 -24.92 -3.86 25.21
C ASP A 619 -23.62 -3.06 24.99
N PHE A 620 -22.51 -3.53 25.56
CA PHE A 620 -21.17 -3.04 25.27
C PHE A 620 -20.36 -4.19 24.67
N GLY A 621 -20.68 -4.49 23.42
CA GLY A 621 -19.68 -4.94 22.45
C GLY A 621 -18.79 -3.78 22.05
#